data_AF-A0A1S3CBT2-F1
#
_entry.id   AF-A0A1S3CBT2-F1
#
_cell.length_a   1.000
_cell.length_b   1.000
_cell.length_c   1.000
_cell.angle_alpha   90.00
_cell.angle_beta   90.00
_cell.angle_gamma   90.00
#
_symmetry.space_group_name_H-M   'P 1'
#
loop_
_entity.id
_entity.type
_entity.pdbx_description
1 polymer ?
#
loop_
_entity_poly.entity_id
_entity_poly.type
_entity_poly.pdbx_seq_one_letter_code
_entity_poly.pdbx_strand_id
1 'polypeptide(L)'
;MSDGEKNENEENVKKKTDFRRKKKPTTKRKRRSRSPSKSEAVVDIEDIMFSIDNVQTIRASLLDWYDRSRRDLPWRSLDKGEPETRAYGVWVSEIMLQQTRVQTVVQFYNRWMLKWPTVQHLSRASLEEVNEMWAGLGYYRRARFLFEGAKMIVKEGGRFPKTVSSLRKIPGIGEYTAGAIASIAFGEVVPVVDGNVIRVIARLKAISGNPKDPKLIKQVWKAAAQLVDLSRPGDFNQALMELGATLCTPTNPSCSTCPVFDHCEALSISKRDSSVLVTDYPAKGIKTKQRHDYSAVCVVEILESQGTSELGQSSRFLLVKRPDEGLLAGLWEFPSVSLDGEADSSTRRESIDSLLSKNFGLEPKKNFEIVNREDVGDFIHVFTHIRLKIYVEHLVLCLKGEGSKLFRKQEKKSILWKCVENKVMSTMGLTSSVRKAYAMVEKFQAGKTSSSSSRVLPIKKQKS
;
A
#
# COMPACT_ATOMS: atom_id res chain seq x y z
N MET A 1 -0.02 -76.62 10.86
CA MET A 1 0.64 -77.31 9.74
C MET A 1 1.27 -76.24 8.86
N SER A 2 2.57 -76.00 8.77
CA SER A 2 3.78 -76.43 9.46
C SER A 2 4.80 -75.37 8.99
N ASP A 3 5.08 -74.36 9.81
CA ASP A 3 6.36 -74.10 10.49
C ASP A 3 7.54 -75.06 10.28
N GLY A 4 8.72 -74.43 10.17
CA GLY A 4 10.08 -74.97 10.26
C GLY A 4 11.05 -74.03 9.53
N GLU A 5 12.23 -73.63 10.01
CA GLU A 5 13.06 -73.88 11.19
C GLU A 5 14.36 -73.07 10.85
N LYS A 6 15.02 -72.23 11.68
CA LYS A 6 15.92 -72.59 12.80
C LYS A 6 16.64 -71.34 13.38
N ASN A 7 16.68 -71.33 14.73
CA ASN A 7 17.76 -70.97 15.70
C ASN A 7 18.33 -69.54 15.72
N GLU A 8 18.16 -68.71 16.76
CA GLU A 8 18.53 -68.78 18.20
C GLU A 8 20.05 -68.87 18.51
N ASN A 9 20.58 -67.82 19.17
CA ASN A 9 21.32 -67.96 20.44
C ASN A 9 21.54 -66.60 21.15
N GLU A 10 21.21 -66.59 22.44
CA GLU A 10 21.32 -65.52 23.44
C GLU A 10 22.65 -65.54 24.24
N GLU A 11 22.99 -64.35 24.77
CA GLU A 11 23.61 -63.99 26.08
C GLU A 11 24.76 -64.77 26.76
N ASN A 12 25.83 -64.04 27.16
CA ASN A 12 26.26 -63.81 28.57
C ASN A 12 27.60 -63.01 28.65
N VAL A 13 27.69 -61.81 29.26
CA VAL A 13 27.98 -61.45 30.69
C VAL A 13 29.47 -61.55 31.16
N LYS A 14 30.11 -60.40 31.52
CA LYS A 14 30.65 -59.99 32.87
C LYS A 14 31.79 -58.92 32.88
N LYS A 15 31.49 -57.80 33.56
CA LYS A 15 32.26 -56.87 34.46
C LYS A 15 33.80 -56.87 34.58
N LYS A 16 34.38 -55.65 34.65
CA LYS A 16 35.27 -55.01 35.70
C LYS A 16 35.94 -53.75 35.06
N THR A 17 36.28 -52.60 35.68
CA THR A 17 36.49 -52.15 37.07
C THR A 17 36.54 -50.61 37.14
N ASP A 18 36.39 -50.10 38.35
CA ASP A 18 36.19 -48.72 38.84
C ASP A 18 37.50 -47.91 39.03
N PHE A 19 37.49 -46.57 38.89
CA PHE A 19 38.45 -45.67 39.56
C PHE A 19 37.94 -44.20 39.66
N ARG A 20 37.57 -43.80 40.88
CA ARG A 20 37.35 -42.42 41.34
C ARG A 20 38.66 -41.62 41.41
N ARG A 21 38.63 -40.31 41.05
CA ARG A 21 39.57 -39.30 41.61
C ARG A 21 38.92 -37.92 41.82
N LYS A 22 39.41 -37.25 42.86
CA LYS A 22 38.81 -36.18 43.68
C LYS A 22 38.94 -34.75 43.11
N LYS A 23 38.02 -33.87 43.52
CA LYS A 23 38.03 -32.39 43.40
C LYS A 23 39.24 -31.72 44.08
N LYS A 24 39.69 -30.56 43.54
CA LYS A 24 40.28 -29.41 44.27
C LYS A 24 40.00 -28.08 43.51
N PRO A 25 40.06 -26.91 44.18
CA PRO A 25 39.13 -25.79 43.97
C PRO A 25 39.75 -24.60 43.20
N THR A 26 38.93 -23.84 42.48
CA THR A 26 39.33 -22.54 41.90
C THR A 26 38.38 -21.41 42.32
N THR A 27 38.90 -20.62 43.26
CA THR A 27 38.69 -19.19 43.54
C THR A 27 37.49 -18.45 42.94
N LYS A 28 36.59 -18.03 43.86
CA LYS A 28 35.54 -17.01 43.68
C LYS A 28 36.16 -15.66 43.24
N ARG A 29 35.78 -15.17 42.06
CA ARG A 29 35.90 -13.74 41.71
C ARG A 29 34.52 -13.09 41.88
N LYS A 30 34.39 -12.23 42.89
CA LYS A 30 33.19 -11.42 43.19
C LYS A 30 32.82 -10.57 41.96
N ARG A 31 31.74 -10.94 41.26
CA ARG A 31 31.02 -10.01 40.38
C ARG A 31 30.27 -9.02 41.27
N ARG A 32 30.65 -7.74 41.20
CA ARG A 32 29.91 -6.63 41.80
C ARG A 32 28.48 -6.65 41.25
N SER A 33 27.51 -6.74 42.15
CA SER A 33 26.09 -6.55 41.90
C SER A 33 25.85 -5.14 41.37
N ARG A 34 25.49 -5.01 40.10
CA ARG A 34 24.73 -3.87 39.62
C ARG A 34 23.29 -4.08 40.06
N SER A 35 22.79 -3.15 40.86
CA SER A 35 21.38 -3.04 41.26
C SER A 35 20.48 -3.05 40.02
N PRO A 36 19.30 -3.71 40.06
CA PRO A 36 18.31 -3.54 39.01
C PRO A 36 17.74 -2.13 39.11
N SER A 37 17.98 -1.32 38.08
CA SER A 37 17.35 -0.02 37.90
C SER A 37 15.85 -0.21 37.67
N LYS A 38 15.05 0.47 38.52
CA LYS A 38 13.65 0.88 38.37
C LYS A 38 12.75 -0.05 37.55
N SER A 39 11.89 -0.77 38.28
CA SER A 39 10.65 -1.37 37.81
C SER A 39 9.95 -0.49 36.77
N GLU A 40 9.65 -1.06 35.61
CA GLU A 40 8.61 -0.53 34.72
C GLU A 40 7.32 -0.42 35.54
N ALA A 41 6.86 0.81 35.75
CA ALA A 41 5.58 1.05 36.39
C ALA A 41 4.50 0.41 35.49
N VAL A 42 3.86 -0.63 35.99
CA VAL A 42 2.66 -1.19 35.39
C VAL A 42 1.60 -0.10 35.50
N VAL A 43 1.37 0.64 34.41
CA VAL A 43 0.28 1.62 34.33
C VAL A 43 -1.01 0.85 34.55
N ASP A 44 -1.68 1.14 35.66
CA ASP A 44 -2.90 0.45 36.05
C ASP A 44 -4.06 0.90 35.14
N ILE A 45 -5.08 0.06 35.00
CA ILE A 45 -6.19 0.31 34.04
C ILE A 45 -6.97 1.59 34.38
N GLU A 46 -6.91 2.04 35.64
CA GLU A 46 -7.56 3.25 36.15
C GLU A 46 -6.87 4.55 35.69
N ASP A 47 -5.55 4.55 35.46
CA ASP A 47 -4.77 5.75 35.12
C ASP A 47 -5.08 6.31 33.72
N ILE A 48 -5.70 5.51 32.85
CA ILE A 48 -5.99 5.87 31.46
C ILE A 48 -7.41 6.45 31.31
N MET A 49 -8.23 6.39 32.35
CA MET A 49 -9.59 6.92 32.31
C MET A 49 -9.58 8.45 32.41
N PHE A 50 -10.54 9.10 31.74
CA PHE A 50 -10.76 10.53 31.92
C PHE A 50 -11.82 10.72 33.01
N SER A 51 -11.62 11.69 33.91
CA SER A 51 -12.69 12.10 34.83
C SER A 51 -13.85 12.70 34.04
N ILE A 52 -15.07 12.65 34.58
CA ILE A 52 -16.29 13.12 33.91
C ILE A 52 -16.15 14.60 33.50
N ASP A 53 -15.65 15.45 34.41
CA ASP A 53 -15.45 16.88 34.15
C ASP A 53 -14.42 17.13 33.04
N ASN A 54 -13.34 16.33 33.01
CA ASN A 54 -12.34 16.40 31.94
C ASN A 54 -12.95 15.98 30.61
N VAL A 55 -13.79 14.94 30.57
CA VAL A 55 -14.46 14.51 29.33
C VAL A 55 -15.33 15.63 28.76
N GLN A 56 -16.15 16.27 29.60
CA GLN A 56 -17.04 17.35 29.15
C GLN A 56 -16.26 18.55 28.62
N THR A 57 -15.20 18.97 29.33
CA THR A 57 -14.36 20.10 28.93
C THR A 57 -13.60 19.81 27.64
N ILE A 58 -13.01 18.61 27.51
CA ILE A 58 -12.32 18.18 26.28
C ILE A 58 -13.29 18.18 25.09
N ARG A 59 -14.51 17.65 25.25
CA ARG A 59 -15.54 17.65 24.20
C ARG A 59 -15.89 19.06 23.75
N ALA A 60 -16.21 19.95 24.69
CA ALA A 60 -16.60 21.32 24.39
C ALA A 60 -15.47 22.08 23.66
N SER A 61 -14.26 22.08 24.21
CA SER A 61 -13.12 22.80 23.63
C SER A 61 -12.72 22.25 22.26
N LEU A 62 -12.75 20.93 22.09
CA LEU A 62 -12.37 20.30 20.82
C LEU A 62 -13.41 20.58 19.72
N LEU A 63 -14.70 20.50 20.03
CA LEU A 63 -15.78 20.77 19.08
C LEU A 63 -15.83 22.25 18.70
N ASP A 64 -15.71 23.18 19.65
CA ASP A 64 -15.67 24.62 19.38
C ASP A 64 -14.50 25.00 18.47
N TRP A 65 -13.32 24.43 18.73
CA TRP A 65 -12.17 24.60 17.86
C TRP A 65 -12.41 24.02 16.46
N TYR A 66 -12.99 22.82 16.37
CA TYR A 66 -13.26 22.16 15.09
C TYR A 66 -14.25 22.95 14.23
N ASP A 67 -15.31 23.49 14.83
CA ASP A 67 -16.30 24.30 14.12
C ASP A 67 -15.68 25.55 13.47
N ARG A 68 -14.65 26.13 14.10
CA ARG A 68 -13.93 27.32 13.60
C ARG A 68 -12.76 26.98 12.67
N SER A 69 -12.11 25.83 12.86
CA SER A 69 -10.77 25.57 12.29
C SER A 69 -10.71 24.38 11.34
N ARG A 70 -11.79 23.60 11.19
CA ARG A 70 -11.80 22.43 10.29
C ARG A 70 -11.47 22.84 8.86
N ARG A 71 -10.57 22.10 8.22
CA ARG A 71 -10.28 22.29 6.80
C ARG A 71 -11.51 21.96 5.96
N ASP A 72 -11.76 22.77 4.94
CA ASP A 72 -12.74 22.49 3.90
C ASP A 72 -12.20 21.38 3.00
N LEU A 73 -12.88 20.23 3.01
CA LEU A 73 -12.49 19.03 2.29
C LEU A 73 -13.72 18.50 1.55
N PRO A 74 -13.59 18.03 0.29
CA PRO A 74 -14.75 17.69 -0.53
C PRO A 74 -15.70 16.67 0.09
N TRP A 75 -15.17 15.70 0.84
CA TRP A 75 -15.97 14.69 1.53
C TRP A 75 -16.70 15.21 2.78
N ARG A 76 -16.24 16.32 3.37
CA ARG A 76 -16.95 17.02 4.47
C ARG A 76 -18.05 17.94 3.97
N SER A 77 -17.99 18.38 2.71
CA SER A 77 -19.05 19.20 2.12
C SER A 77 -20.39 18.42 2.02
N LEU A 78 -20.33 17.07 2.08
CA LEU A 78 -21.49 16.18 2.10
C LEU A 78 -22.16 16.07 3.49
N ASP A 79 -21.61 16.71 4.53
CA ASP A 79 -22.15 16.72 5.89
C ASP A 79 -23.58 17.27 5.99
N LYS A 80 -24.04 18.02 4.98
CA LYS A 80 -25.41 18.56 4.90
C LYS A 80 -26.34 17.78 3.96
N GLY A 81 -25.83 16.76 3.28
CA GLY A 81 -26.59 15.94 2.34
C GLY A 81 -27.31 14.76 2.99
N GLU A 82 -28.05 14.01 2.17
CA GLU A 82 -28.71 12.76 2.54
C GLU A 82 -27.74 11.76 3.21
N PRO A 83 -28.15 11.06 4.29
CA PRO A 83 -27.27 10.14 5.03
C PRO A 83 -26.62 9.07 4.16
N GLU A 84 -27.31 8.55 3.15
CA GLU A 84 -26.78 7.53 2.22
C GLU A 84 -25.67 8.10 1.33
N THR A 85 -25.86 9.30 0.78
CA THR A 85 -24.84 9.99 -0.01
C THR A 85 -23.62 10.33 0.84
N ARG A 86 -23.86 10.75 2.08
CA ARG A 86 -22.79 11.01 3.05
C ARG A 86 -22.03 9.74 3.40
N ALA A 87 -22.72 8.63 3.67
CA ALA A 87 -22.10 7.34 3.96
C ALA A 87 -21.21 6.85 2.82
N TYR A 88 -21.70 6.95 1.58
CA TYR A 88 -20.90 6.61 0.40
C TYR A 88 -19.67 7.52 0.27
N GLY A 89 -19.87 8.84 0.41
CA GLY A 89 -18.78 9.82 0.34
C GLY A 89 -17.71 9.60 1.40
N VAL A 90 -18.11 9.39 2.66
CA VAL A 90 -17.21 9.07 3.79
C VAL A 90 -16.49 7.76 3.52
N TRP A 91 -17.20 6.71 3.10
CA TRP A 91 -16.57 5.42 2.83
C TRP A 91 -15.48 5.53 1.75
N VAL A 92 -15.77 6.21 0.64
CA VAL A 92 -14.79 6.43 -0.43
C VAL A 92 -13.58 7.21 0.09
N SER A 93 -13.79 8.33 0.79
CA SER A 93 -12.68 9.14 1.30
C SER A 93 -11.83 8.39 2.31
N GLU A 94 -12.44 7.67 3.25
CA GLU A 94 -11.74 6.91 4.27
C GLU A 94 -10.88 5.80 3.66
N ILE A 95 -11.40 5.08 2.67
CA ILE A 95 -10.61 4.07 1.96
C ILE A 95 -9.46 4.72 1.18
N MET A 96 -9.67 5.87 0.54
CA MET A 96 -8.60 6.59 -0.16
C MET A 96 -7.51 7.14 0.79
N LEU A 97 -7.90 7.66 1.96
CA LEU A 97 -7.00 8.28 2.94
C LEU A 97 -6.09 7.28 3.66
N GLN A 98 -6.39 5.98 3.62
CA GLN A 98 -5.51 4.94 4.17
C GLN A 98 -4.11 5.04 3.54
N GLN A 99 -3.12 5.40 4.36
CA GLN A 99 -1.72 5.55 3.95
C GLN A 99 -1.49 6.50 2.75
N THR A 100 -2.40 7.45 2.52
CA THR A 100 -2.33 8.41 1.42
C THR A 100 -2.57 9.83 1.96
N ARG A 101 -1.82 10.81 1.47
CA ARG A 101 -1.94 12.21 1.95
C ARG A 101 -3.23 12.86 1.46
N VAL A 102 -3.85 13.68 2.31
CA VAL A 102 -5.09 14.42 2.02
C VAL A 102 -5.03 15.17 0.68
N GLN A 103 -3.96 15.93 0.43
CA GLN A 103 -3.81 16.73 -0.80
C GLN A 103 -3.87 15.87 -2.08
N THR A 104 -3.29 14.66 -2.04
CA THR A 104 -3.36 13.72 -3.16
C THR A 104 -4.77 13.18 -3.30
N VAL A 105 -5.42 12.82 -2.20
CA VAL A 105 -6.77 12.23 -2.21
C VAL A 105 -7.81 13.19 -2.77
N VAL A 106 -7.73 14.50 -2.51
CA VAL A 106 -8.71 15.49 -3.02
C VAL A 106 -8.96 15.35 -4.52
N GLN A 107 -7.90 15.25 -5.34
CA GLN A 107 -8.04 15.14 -6.79
C GLN A 107 -8.66 13.79 -7.22
N PHE A 108 -8.31 12.70 -6.54
CA PHE A 108 -8.85 11.38 -6.84
C PHE A 108 -10.30 11.26 -6.41
N TYR A 109 -10.64 11.78 -5.24
CA TYR A 109 -11.99 11.81 -4.70
C TYR A 109 -12.92 12.58 -5.62
N ASN A 110 -12.55 13.79 -6.05
CA ASN A 110 -13.41 14.59 -6.92
C ASN A 110 -13.70 13.88 -8.26
N ARG A 111 -12.67 13.31 -8.91
CA ARG A 111 -12.86 12.54 -10.15
C ARG A 111 -13.70 11.28 -9.93
N TRP A 112 -13.49 10.59 -8.81
CA TRP A 112 -14.24 9.39 -8.44
C TRP A 112 -15.72 9.71 -8.23
N MET A 113 -16.03 10.71 -7.42
CA MET A 113 -17.41 11.12 -7.12
C MET A 113 -18.12 11.72 -8.33
N LEU A 114 -17.38 12.34 -9.27
CA LEU A 114 -17.94 12.77 -10.55
C LEU A 114 -18.37 11.58 -11.42
N LYS A 115 -17.54 10.53 -11.51
CA LYS A 115 -17.84 9.34 -12.33
C LYS A 115 -18.88 8.43 -11.66
N TRP A 116 -18.77 8.24 -10.35
CA TRP A 116 -19.67 7.40 -9.56
C TRP A 116 -20.17 8.17 -8.35
N PRO A 117 -21.26 8.96 -8.49
CA PRO A 117 -21.77 9.78 -7.38
C PRO A 117 -22.42 8.96 -6.26
N THR A 118 -22.84 7.71 -6.54
CA THR A 118 -23.51 6.84 -5.57
C THR A 118 -22.98 5.41 -5.61
N VAL A 119 -23.29 4.63 -4.57
CA VAL A 119 -22.92 3.21 -4.49
C VAL A 119 -23.48 2.38 -5.65
N GLN A 120 -24.68 2.72 -6.16
CA GLN A 120 -25.31 2.06 -7.32
C GLN A 120 -24.56 2.32 -8.62
N HIS A 121 -23.94 3.50 -8.77
CA HIS A 121 -23.11 3.80 -9.93
C HIS A 121 -21.84 2.94 -9.88
N LEU A 122 -21.17 2.88 -8.72
CA LEU A 122 -19.97 2.08 -8.54
C LEU A 122 -20.23 0.58 -8.72
N SER A 123 -21.36 0.06 -8.23
CA SER A 123 -21.67 -1.38 -8.33
C SER A 123 -21.84 -1.88 -9.78
N ARG A 124 -22.20 -0.97 -10.70
CA ARG A 124 -22.39 -1.24 -12.13
C ARG A 124 -21.09 -1.11 -12.94
N ALA A 125 -20.04 -0.54 -12.36
CA ALA A 125 -18.74 -0.41 -13.02
C ALA A 125 -18.09 -1.78 -13.29
N SER A 126 -17.10 -1.79 -14.16
CA SER A 126 -16.15 -2.90 -14.27
C SER A 126 -14.98 -2.72 -13.30
N LEU A 127 -14.33 -3.83 -12.91
CA LEU A 127 -13.12 -3.76 -12.08
C LEU A 127 -11.98 -3.03 -12.81
N GLU A 128 -11.95 -3.09 -14.14
CA GLU A 128 -10.94 -2.41 -14.95
C GLU A 128 -11.09 -0.90 -14.86
N GLU A 129 -12.31 -0.38 -15.01
CA GLU A 129 -12.58 1.06 -14.81
C GLU A 129 -12.25 1.51 -13.38
N VAL A 130 -12.56 0.69 -12.36
CA VAL A 130 -12.22 0.98 -10.97
C VAL A 130 -10.70 1.10 -10.79
N ASN A 131 -9.95 0.14 -11.34
CA ASN A 131 -8.48 0.16 -11.31
C ASN A 131 -7.93 1.39 -12.04
N GLU A 132 -8.52 1.78 -13.17
CA GLU A 132 -8.11 2.96 -13.92
C GLU A 132 -8.34 4.26 -13.14
N MET A 133 -9.49 4.41 -12.49
CA MET A 133 -9.78 5.59 -11.66
C MET A 133 -8.89 5.66 -10.41
N TRP A 134 -8.45 4.50 -9.90
CA TRP A 134 -7.54 4.38 -8.75
C TRP A 134 -6.06 4.52 -9.13
N ALA A 135 -5.73 4.54 -10.43
CA ALA A 135 -4.37 4.43 -10.90
C ALA A 135 -3.48 5.58 -10.42
N GLY A 136 -2.47 5.23 -9.62
CA GLY A 136 -1.54 6.17 -9.00
C GLY A 136 -1.75 6.38 -7.50
N LEU A 137 -2.88 5.97 -6.93
CA LEU A 137 -3.15 6.07 -5.49
C LEU A 137 -2.47 4.96 -4.66
N GLY A 138 -2.09 3.87 -5.31
CA GLY A 138 -1.46 2.71 -4.68
C GLY A 138 -2.43 1.86 -3.85
N TYR A 139 -1.95 0.71 -3.36
CA TYR A 139 -2.74 -0.25 -2.58
C TYR A 139 -4.07 -0.63 -3.24
N TYR A 140 -4.03 -1.09 -4.50
CA TYR A 140 -5.20 -1.34 -5.35
C TYR A 140 -6.23 -2.33 -4.79
N ARG A 141 -5.82 -3.20 -3.85
CA ARG A 141 -6.74 -4.06 -3.11
C ARG A 141 -7.85 -3.24 -2.42
N ARG A 142 -7.57 -2.00 -2.01
CA ARG A 142 -8.56 -1.06 -1.45
C ARG A 142 -9.69 -0.75 -2.45
N ALA A 143 -9.33 -0.42 -3.69
CA ALA A 143 -10.29 -0.14 -4.76
C ALA A 143 -11.16 -1.37 -5.07
N ARG A 144 -10.52 -2.54 -5.12
CA ARG A 144 -11.22 -3.82 -5.33
C ARG A 144 -12.23 -4.11 -4.22
N PHE A 145 -11.84 -3.97 -2.95
CA PHE A 145 -12.78 -4.16 -1.84
C PHE A 145 -13.90 -3.13 -1.81
N LEU A 146 -13.61 -1.87 -2.14
CA LEU A 146 -14.63 -0.82 -2.29
C LEU A 146 -15.67 -1.21 -3.35
N PHE A 147 -15.21 -1.74 -4.49
CA PHE A 147 -16.08 -2.23 -5.56
C PHE A 147 -16.88 -3.48 -5.19
N GLU A 148 -16.24 -4.48 -4.59
CA GLU A 148 -16.89 -5.71 -4.11
C GLU A 148 -17.93 -5.40 -3.03
N GLY A 149 -17.59 -4.50 -2.09
CA GLY A 149 -18.52 -4.02 -1.07
C GLY A 149 -19.70 -3.26 -1.66
N ALA A 150 -19.50 -2.44 -2.70
CA ALA A 150 -20.58 -1.70 -3.35
C ALA A 150 -21.58 -2.66 -4.01
N LYS A 151 -21.08 -3.73 -4.65
CA LYS A 151 -21.91 -4.80 -5.19
C LYS A 151 -22.70 -5.52 -4.10
N MET A 152 -22.08 -5.80 -2.96
CA MET A 152 -22.76 -6.41 -1.82
C MET A 152 -23.89 -5.53 -1.29
N ILE A 153 -23.63 -4.24 -1.03
CA ILE A 153 -24.64 -3.29 -0.54
C ILE A 153 -25.83 -3.22 -1.49
N VAL A 154 -25.58 -3.13 -2.80
CA VAL A 154 -26.66 -3.06 -3.81
C VAL A 154 -27.45 -4.37 -3.89
N LYS A 155 -26.78 -5.52 -3.75
CA LYS A 155 -27.45 -6.83 -3.67
C LYS A 155 -28.37 -6.94 -2.45
N GLU A 156 -28.01 -6.30 -1.33
CA GLU A 156 -28.76 -6.32 -0.07
C GLU A 156 -29.82 -5.18 0.04
N GLY A 157 -30.20 -4.56 -1.09
CA GLY A 157 -31.26 -3.55 -1.13
C GLY A 157 -30.77 -2.11 -1.28
N GLY A 158 -29.45 -1.90 -1.46
CA GLY A 158 -28.89 -0.62 -1.87
C GLY A 158 -28.85 0.47 -0.80
N ARG A 159 -28.98 0.09 0.48
CA ARG A 159 -28.86 0.99 1.63
C ARG A 159 -27.65 0.62 2.48
N PHE A 160 -26.94 1.63 2.96
CA PHE A 160 -25.81 1.40 3.85
C PHE A 160 -26.28 0.87 5.21
N PRO A 161 -25.60 -0.15 5.77
CA PRO A 161 -25.79 -0.51 7.15
C PRO A 161 -25.40 0.65 8.07
N LYS A 162 -26.19 0.86 9.13
CA LYS A 162 -26.05 2.04 10.00
C LYS A 162 -25.18 1.82 11.23
N THR A 163 -24.81 0.58 11.52
CA THR A 163 -24.09 0.20 12.74
C THR A 163 -22.71 -0.35 12.43
N VAL A 164 -21.75 -0.16 13.33
CA VAL A 164 -20.39 -0.73 13.21
C VAL A 164 -20.43 -2.24 12.98
N SER A 165 -21.27 -2.95 13.73
CA SER A 165 -21.38 -4.41 13.67
C SER A 165 -21.85 -4.92 12.31
N SER A 166 -22.71 -4.18 11.63
CA SER A 166 -23.22 -4.53 10.31
C SER A 166 -22.27 -4.07 9.19
N LEU A 167 -21.70 -2.86 9.30
CA LEU A 167 -20.72 -2.32 8.35
C LEU A 167 -19.46 -3.20 8.26
N ARG A 168 -18.99 -3.77 9.37
CA ARG A 168 -17.83 -4.68 9.41
C ARG A 168 -18.02 -5.98 8.61
N LYS A 169 -19.23 -6.32 8.19
CA LYS A 169 -19.50 -7.49 7.33
C LYS A 169 -19.14 -7.22 5.87
N ILE A 170 -19.01 -5.95 5.47
CA ILE A 170 -18.69 -5.55 4.10
C ILE A 170 -17.18 -5.73 3.85
N PRO A 171 -16.77 -6.34 2.72
CA PRO A 171 -15.36 -6.53 2.37
C PRO A 171 -14.55 -5.22 2.44
N GLY A 172 -13.40 -5.29 3.10
CA GLY A 172 -12.49 -4.15 3.26
C GLY A 172 -12.91 -3.09 4.27
N ILE A 173 -14.07 -3.22 4.92
CA ILE A 173 -14.47 -2.34 6.03
C ILE A 173 -13.98 -2.93 7.36
N GLY A 174 -12.87 -2.37 7.87
CA GLY A 174 -12.36 -2.66 9.20
C GLY A 174 -13.06 -1.84 10.30
N GLU A 175 -12.66 -2.07 11.55
CA GLU A 175 -13.20 -1.39 12.74
C GLU A 175 -13.15 0.15 12.63
N TYR A 176 -12.02 0.70 12.18
CA TYR A 176 -11.86 2.13 11.93
C TYR A 176 -12.87 2.67 10.92
N THR A 177 -12.93 2.09 9.71
CA THR A 177 -13.80 2.57 8.63
C THR A 177 -15.28 2.39 8.98
N ALA A 178 -15.63 1.30 9.67
CA ALA A 178 -16.99 1.10 10.17
C ALA A 178 -17.39 2.19 11.17
N GLY A 179 -16.52 2.50 12.15
CA GLY A 179 -16.77 3.59 13.11
C GLY A 179 -16.87 4.96 12.44
N ALA A 180 -16.03 5.23 11.44
CA ALA A 180 -16.05 6.49 10.70
C ALA A 180 -17.37 6.66 9.93
N ILE A 181 -17.81 5.65 9.17
CA ILE A 181 -19.09 5.70 8.46
C ILE A 181 -20.25 5.82 9.45
N ALA A 182 -20.28 4.97 10.48
CA ALA A 182 -21.40 4.93 11.41
C ALA A 182 -21.56 6.23 12.21
N SER A 183 -20.46 6.79 12.71
CA SER A 183 -20.50 8.03 13.49
C SER A 183 -20.73 9.28 12.61
N ILE A 184 -20.08 9.39 11.45
CA ILE A 184 -20.16 10.59 10.59
C ILE A 184 -21.47 10.62 9.79
N ALA A 185 -21.89 9.49 9.23
CA ALA A 185 -23.07 9.43 8.38
C ALA A 185 -24.36 9.14 9.14
N PHE A 186 -24.30 8.34 10.21
CA PHE A 186 -25.49 7.83 10.90
C PHE A 186 -25.59 8.24 12.37
N GLY A 187 -24.61 8.97 12.90
CA GLY A 187 -24.64 9.45 14.29
C GLY A 187 -24.50 8.35 15.33
N GLU A 188 -24.00 7.16 14.98
CA GLU A 188 -23.72 6.13 15.98
C GLU A 188 -22.61 6.60 16.92
N VAL A 189 -22.86 6.49 18.24
CA VAL A 189 -21.91 6.93 19.27
C VAL A 189 -20.83 5.86 19.45
N VAL A 190 -19.84 5.89 18.55
CA VAL A 190 -18.72 4.95 18.53
C VAL A 190 -17.40 5.70 18.30
N PRO A 191 -16.30 5.27 18.93
CA PRO A 191 -15.00 5.87 18.70
C PRO A 191 -14.43 5.52 17.32
N VAL A 192 -13.52 6.37 16.85
CA VAL A 192 -12.72 6.13 15.65
C VAL A 192 -11.26 6.37 16.00
N VAL A 193 -10.40 5.38 15.74
CA VAL A 193 -8.97 5.45 16.11
C VAL A 193 -8.07 5.18 14.91
N ASP A 194 -7.37 6.22 14.44
CA ASP A 194 -6.27 6.13 13.49
C ASP A 194 -4.91 6.45 14.15
N GLY A 195 -3.84 6.54 13.35
CA GLY A 195 -2.53 6.94 13.85
C GLY A 195 -2.45 8.37 14.41
N ASN A 196 -3.38 9.25 14.03
CA ASN A 196 -3.49 10.59 14.60
C ASN A 196 -4.09 10.53 16.00
N VAL A 197 -5.21 9.82 16.15
CA VAL A 197 -5.90 9.62 17.42
C VAL A 197 -5.03 8.86 18.42
N ILE A 198 -4.31 7.80 17.99
CA ILE A 198 -3.33 7.10 18.84
C ILE A 198 -2.31 8.08 19.41
N ARG A 199 -1.76 8.97 18.56
CA ARG A 199 -0.77 9.95 19.01
C ARG A 199 -1.36 10.99 19.95
N VAL A 200 -2.55 11.51 19.65
CA VAL A 200 -3.24 12.51 20.49
C VAL A 200 -3.52 11.92 21.86
N ILE A 201 -4.16 10.75 21.92
CA ILE A 201 -4.53 10.11 23.19
C ILE A 201 -3.28 9.70 23.98
N ALA A 202 -2.26 9.15 23.31
CA ALA A 202 -1.00 8.81 23.98
C ALA A 202 -0.33 10.04 24.61
N ARG A 203 -0.43 11.23 24.00
CA ARG A 203 0.09 12.47 24.58
C ARG A 203 -0.80 13.02 25.69
N LEU A 204 -2.12 12.99 25.50
CA LEU A 204 -3.07 13.39 26.54
C LEU A 204 -2.86 12.60 27.84
N LYS A 205 -2.50 11.32 27.72
CA LYS A 205 -2.31 10.37 28.83
C LYS A 205 -0.86 9.96 29.11
N ALA A 206 0.11 10.66 28.54
CA ALA A 206 1.55 10.37 28.68
C ALA A 206 1.92 8.87 28.54
N ILE A 207 1.35 8.18 27.54
CA ILE A 207 1.57 6.74 27.28
C ILE A 207 2.77 6.57 26.34
N SER A 208 3.92 6.12 26.85
CA SER A 208 5.18 5.97 26.08
C SER A 208 5.31 4.61 25.36
N GLY A 209 4.22 3.85 25.21
CA GLY A 209 4.26 2.55 24.52
C GLY A 209 4.49 2.67 23.01
N ASN A 210 4.84 1.54 22.38
CA ASN A 210 4.93 1.45 20.93
C ASN A 210 3.51 1.64 20.31
N PRO A 211 3.30 2.57 19.36
CA PRO A 211 1.98 2.84 18.79
C PRO A 211 1.39 1.68 17.98
N LYS A 212 2.17 0.63 17.72
CA LYS A 212 1.73 -0.61 17.06
C LYS A 212 1.47 -1.76 18.03
N ASP A 213 1.71 -1.56 19.33
CA ASP A 213 1.45 -2.57 20.35
C ASP A 213 -0.06 -2.78 20.55
N PRO A 214 -0.57 -4.02 20.44
CA PRO A 214 -2.00 -4.30 20.62
C PRO A 214 -2.56 -3.84 21.97
N LYS A 215 -1.76 -3.90 23.04
CA LYS A 215 -2.21 -3.46 24.38
C LYS A 215 -2.44 -1.95 24.41
N LEU A 216 -1.48 -1.16 23.91
CA LEU A 216 -1.65 0.29 23.77
C LEU A 216 -2.83 0.63 22.86
N ILE A 217 -2.97 -0.02 21.71
CA ILE A 217 -4.08 0.22 20.79
C ILE A 217 -5.43 0.00 21.50
N LYS A 218 -5.58 -1.11 22.24
CA LYS A 218 -6.80 -1.39 23.02
C LYS A 218 -7.08 -0.32 24.07
N GLN A 219 -6.05 0.17 24.76
CA GLN A 219 -6.19 1.26 25.73
C GLN A 219 -6.66 2.56 25.06
N VAL A 220 -6.10 2.91 23.90
CA VAL A 220 -6.50 4.07 23.11
C VAL A 220 -7.96 3.96 22.67
N TRP A 221 -8.41 2.80 22.19
CA TRP A 221 -9.82 2.56 21.85
C TRP A 221 -10.75 2.78 23.04
N LYS A 222 -10.38 2.27 24.23
CA LYS A 222 -11.17 2.47 25.47
C LYS A 222 -11.23 3.95 25.88
N ALA A 223 -10.14 4.68 25.72
CA ALA A 223 -10.05 6.11 26.00
C ALA A 223 -10.89 6.93 25.00
N ALA A 224 -10.79 6.62 23.70
CA ALA A 224 -11.60 7.25 22.66
C ALA A 224 -13.11 7.01 22.88
N ALA A 225 -13.50 5.81 23.31
CA ALA A 225 -14.88 5.47 23.61
C ALA A 225 -15.47 6.29 24.78
N GLN A 226 -14.65 6.70 25.75
CA GLN A 226 -15.08 7.60 26.82
C GLN A 226 -15.22 9.04 26.32
N LEU A 227 -14.36 9.45 25.39
CA LEU A 227 -14.30 10.81 24.91
C LEU A 227 -15.36 11.13 23.85
N VAL A 228 -15.76 10.17 23.02
CA VAL A 228 -16.70 10.41 21.91
C VAL A 228 -17.94 11.14 22.39
N ASP A 229 -18.28 12.25 21.72
CA ASP A 229 -19.44 13.06 22.09
C ASP A 229 -20.74 12.30 21.83
N LEU A 230 -21.69 12.40 22.76
CA LEU A 230 -22.97 11.67 22.66
C LEU A 230 -23.94 12.29 21.64
N SER A 231 -23.80 13.59 21.37
CA SER A 231 -24.69 14.35 20.49
C SER A 231 -24.11 14.54 19.09
N ARG A 232 -22.78 14.68 18.99
CA ARG A 232 -22.02 14.92 17.75
C ARG A 232 -20.86 13.93 17.58
N PRO A 233 -21.10 12.61 17.60
CA PRO A 233 -20.02 11.61 17.57
C PRO A 233 -19.15 11.70 16.31
N GLY A 234 -19.78 11.93 15.15
CA GLY A 234 -19.08 12.13 13.88
C GLY A 234 -18.14 13.32 13.88
N ASP A 235 -18.62 14.50 14.31
CA ASP A 235 -17.80 15.71 14.39
C ASP A 235 -16.69 15.56 15.42
N PHE A 236 -16.97 14.95 16.58
CA PHE A 236 -15.96 14.71 17.59
C PHE A 236 -14.82 13.80 17.07
N ASN A 237 -15.17 12.70 16.42
CA ASN A 237 -14.18 11.80 15.82
C ASN A 237 -13.33 12.53 14.76
N GLN A 238 -13.97 13.32 13.90
CA GLN A 238 -13.26 14.13 12.91
C GLN A 238 -12.38 15.21 13.56
N ALA A 239 -12.84 15.84 14.63
CA ALA A 239 -12.08 16.84 15.37
C ALA A 239 -10.83 16.25 16.01
N LEU A 240 -10.92 15.04 16.57
CA LEU A 240 -9.78 14.35 17.16
C LEU A 240 -8.73 13.96 16.10
N MET A 241 -9.18 13.49 14.93
CA MET A 241 -8.32 13.25 13.77
C MET A 241 -7.68 14.55 13.25
N GLU A 242 -8.46 15.62 13.13
CA GLU A 242 -8.01 16.93 12.66
C GLU A 242 -6.96 17.54 13.61
N LEU A 243 -7.18 17.42 14.92
CA LEU A 243 -6.25 17.88 15.95
C LEU A 243 -4.89 17.21 15.78
N GLY A 244 -4.88 15.88 15.63
CA GLY A 244 -3.64 15.14 15.36
C GLY A 244 -3.00 15.55 14.03
N ALA A 245 -3.79 15.74 12.98
CA ALA A 245 -3.28 16.07 11.65
C ALA A 245 -2.69 17.47 11.55
N THR A 246 -3.18 18.45 12.31
CA THR A 246 -2.89 19.88 12.11
C THR A 246 -2.10 20.53 13.24
N LEU A 247 -2.39 20.21 14.50
CA LEU A 247 -1.74 20.82 15.67
C LEU A 247 -0.84 19.84 16.40
N CYS A 248 -1.37 18.68 16.80
CA CYS A 248 -0.65 17.66 17.54
C CYS A 248 0.16 16.76 16.60
N THR A 249 1.08 17.37 15.83
CA THR A 249 1.85 16.70 14.76
C THR A 249 2.98 15.81 15.32
N PRO A 250 3.54 14.88 14.51
CA PRO A 250 4.57 13.95 15.00
C PRO A 250 5.84 14.60 15.54
N THR A 251 6.35 15.67 14.91
CA THR A 251 7.67 16.24 15.21
C THR A 251 7.65 17.63 15.82
N ASN A 252 6.68 18.48 15.48
CA ASN A 252 6.61 19.85 15.98
C ASN A 252 5.16 20.22 16.34
N PRO A 253 4.63 19.69 17.46
CA PRO A 253 3.25 19.95 17.83
C PRO A 253 3.05 21.40 18.29
N SER A 254 2.01 22.07 17.80
CA SER A 254 1.63 23.43 18.18
C SER A 254 0.87 23.44 19.52
N CYS A 255 1.54 23.05 20.60
CA CYS A 255 0.91 22.87 21.91
C CYS A 255 0.29 24.15 22.50
N SER A 256 0.84 25.33 22.17
CA SER A 256 0.33 26.63 22.65
C SER A 256 -1.03 27.02 22.07
N THR A 257 -1.42 26.46 20.92
CA THR A 257 -2.70 26.71 20.26
C THR A 257 -3.62 25.50 20.25
N CYS A 258 -3.22 24.41 20.90
CA CYS A 258 -4.00 23.18 20.99
C CYS A 258 -5.22 23.38 21.90
N PRO A 259 -6.48 23.18 21.47
CA PRO A 259 -7.67 23.49 22.28
C PRO A 259 -7.81 22.68 23.57
N VAL A 260 -7.05 21.60 23.72
CA VAL A 260 -7.09 20.69 24.87
C VAL A 260 -5.77 20.66 25.63
N PHE A 261 -4.96 21.72 25.53
CA PHE A 261 -3.61 21.79 26.10
C PHE A 261 -3.60 21.63 27.64
N ASP A 262 -4.62 22.12 28.34
CA ASP A 262 -4.74 22.03 29.80
C ASP A 262 -4.94 20.60 30.30
N HIS A 263 -5.46 19.72 29.44
CA HIS A 263 -5.69 18.30 29.76
C HIS A 263 -4.57 17.39 29.26
N CYS A 264 -3.46 17.94 28.73
CA CYS A 264 -2.39 17.17 28.14
C CYS A 264 -1.31 16.81 29.17
N GLU A 265 -1.32 15.57 29.65
CA GLU A 265 -0.35 15.09 30.65
C GLU A 265 1.09 15.15 30.13
N ALA A 266 1.35 14.79 28.87
CA ALA A 266 2.69 14.89 28.28
C ALA A 266 3.20 16.35 28.24
N LEU A 267 2.32 17.32 27.99
CA LEU A 267 2.68 18.75 28.04
C LEU A 267 2.94 19.20 29.47
N SER A 268 2.13 18.75 30.42
CA SER A 268 2.29 19.05 31.85
C SER A 268 3.62 18.50 32.40
N ILE A 269 4.03 17.30 31.97
CA ILE A 269 5.33 16.70 32.30
C ILE A 269 6.46 17.51 31.66
N SER A 270 6.37 17.81 30.36
CA SER A 270 7.41 18.55 29.64
C SER A 270 7.64 19.97 30.19
N LYS A 271 6.59 20.63 30.71
CA LYS A 271 6.70 21.92 31.42
C LYS A 271 7.43 21.82 32.77
N ARG A 272 7.34 20.66 33.45
CA ARG A 272 7.97 20.40 34.76
C ARG A 272 9.39 19.85 34.63
N ASP A 273 9.66 19.08 33.57
CA ASP A 273 10.96 18.48 33.28
C ASP A 273 11.30 18.70 31.82
N SER A 274 12.24 19.63 31.56
CA SER A 274 12.69 19.99 30.22
C SER A 274 13.44 18.86 29.49
N SER A 275 13.80 17.78 30.18
CA SER A 275 14.42 16.60 29.55
C SER A 275 13.39 15.69 28.86
N VAL A 276 12.10 15.84 29.17
CA VAL A 276 11.00 15.09 28.56
C VAL A 276 10.25 15.97 27.59
N LEU A 277 10.08 15.48 26.36
CA LEU A 277 9.35 16.18 25.30
C LEU A 277 7.97 15.55 25.09
N VAL A 278 6.99 16.36 24.68
CA VAL A 278 5.68 15.87 24.23
C VAL A 278 5.82 14.85 23.09
N THR A 279 6.88 14.96 22.29
CA THR A 279 7.19 14.05 21.18
C THR A 279 7.74 12.69 21.61
N ASP A 280 8.04 12.49 22.90
CA ASP A 280 8.42 11.18 23.45
C ASP A 280 7.21 10.24 23.63
N TYR A 281 6.01 10.79 23.41
CA TYR A 281 4.74 10.09 23.48
C TYR A 281 4.01 10.13 22.12
N PRO A 282 3.60 8.97 21.56
CA PRO A 282 4.03 7.61 21.93
C PRO A 282 5.50 7.36 21.55
N ALA A 283 6.11 6.28 22.03
CA ALA A 283 7.48 5.95 21.66
C ALA A 283 7.62 5.69 20.15
N LYS A 284 8.81 5.97 19.61
CA LYS A 284 9.11 5.72 18.20
C LYS A 284 9.07 4.22 17.91
N GLY A 285 8.15 3.82 17.02
CA GLY A 285 8.08 2.43 16.57
C GLY A 285 9.32 2.02 15.77
N ILE A 286 9.77 0.78 15.96
CA ILE A 286 10.86 0.19 15.18
C ILE A 286 10.39 -0.05 13.74
N LYS A 287 11.19 0.39 12.75
CA LYS A 287 10.90 0.15 11.32
C LYS A 287 11.43 -1.23 10.91
N THR A 288 10.58 -2.04 10.31
CA THR A 288 10.97 -3.31 9.69
C THR A 288 11.85 -3.04 8.46
N LYS A 289 12.91 -3.83 8.26
CA LYS A 289 13.73 -3.76 7.04
C LYS A 289 12.91 -4.19 5.83
N GLN A 290 13.08 -3.47 4.72
CA GLN A 290 12.46 -3.82 3.44
C GLN A 290 13.23 -4.96 2.78
N ARG A 291 12.53 -5.85 2.06
CA ARG A 291 13.17 -6.86 1.22
C ARG A 291 13.62 -6.25 -0.11
N HIS A 292 14.66 -6.82 -0.72
CA HIS A 292 15.17 -6.42 -2.03
C HIS A 292 14.78 -7.46 -3.07
N ASP A 293 13.98 -7.05 -4.06
CA ASP A 293 13.50 -7.89 -5.15
C ASP A 293 14.05 -7.36 -6.49
N TYR A 294 14.15 -8.22 -7.50
CA TYR A 294 14.66 -7.88 -8.83
C TYR A 294 13.70 -8.34 -9.92
N SER A 295 13.55 -7.56 -10.99
CA SER A 295 12.69 -7.94 -12.12
C SER A 295 13.24 -7.43 -13.44
N ALA A 296 13.16 -8.26 -14.48
CA ALA A 296 13.35 -7.87 -15.88
C ALA A 296 11.99 -7.53 -16.49
N VAL A 297 11.88 -6.37 -17.13
CA VAL A 297 10.68 -5.86 -17.80
C VAL A 297 11.02 -5.58 -19.26
N CYS A 298 10.20 -6.10 -20.17
CA CYS A 298 10.33 -5.90 -21.60
C CYS A 298 9.17 -5.08 -22.16
N VAL A 299 9.46 -3.86 -22.61
CA VAL A 299 8.50 -3.04 -23.34
C VAL A 299 8.47 -3.52 -24.78
N VAL A 300 7.47 -4.35 -25.11
CA VAL A 300 7.30 -4.91 -26.44
C VAL A 300 6.44 -3.96 -27.28
N GLU A 301 7.04 -3.39 -28.31
CA GLU A 301 6.41 -2.54 -29.31
C GLU A 301 6.26 -3.33 -30.61
N ILE A 302 5.05 -3.35 -31.15
CA ILE A 302 4.68 -4.09 -32.35
C ILE A 302 4.36 -3.08 -33.45
N LEU A 303 5.13 -3.12 -34.53
CA LEU A 303 4.88 -2.33 -35.72
C LEU A 303 3.83 -3.02 -36.59
N GLU A 304 2.81 -2.28 -37.00
CA GLU A 304 1.86 -2.77 -38.00
C GLU A 304 2.44 -2.56 -39.41
N SER A 305 2.45 -3.63 -40.22
CA SER A 305 2.77 -3.51 -41.64
C SER A 305 1.58 -2.86 -42.36
N GLN A 306 1.73 -1.60 -42.76
CA GLN A 306 0.72 -0.84 -43.49
C GLN A 306 0.47 -1.49 -44.86
N GLY A 307 -0.73 -2.01 -45.07
CA GLY A 307 -1.30 -2.12 -46.41
C GLY A 307 -1.73 -0.73 -46.86
N THR A 308 -0.95 -0.13 -47.77
CA THR A 308 -1.34 1.01 -48.62
C THR A 308 -2.14 2.13 -47.93
N SER A 309 -1.53 2.91 -47.03
CA SER A 309 -1.89 4.32 -46.82
C SER A 309 -0.78 5.08 -46.11
N GLU A 310 -0.32 6.16 -46.74
CA GLU A 310 0.82 6.99 -46.33
C GLU A 310 0.53 7.92 -45.13
N LEU A 311 -0.15 7.43 -44.09
CA LEU A 311 -0.38 8.19 -42.86
C LEU A 311 0.05 7.42 -41.61
N GLY A 312 1.36 7.46 -41.33
CA GLY A 312 1.98 7.11 -40.05
C GLY A 312 2.09 5.61 -39.74
N GLN A 313 3.30 5.14 -39.39
CA GLN A 313 3.44 3.83 -38.76
C GLN A 313 2.69 3.82 -37.42
N SER A 314 1.62 3.04 -37.33
CA SER A 314 0.95 2.75 -36.06
C SER A 314 1.76 1.69 -35.31
N SER A 315 2.11 1.98 -34.05
CA SER A 315 2.68 1.00 -33.15
C SER A 315 1.72 0.68 -32.00
N ARG A 316 1.74 -0.59 -31.59
CA ARG A 316 0.98 -1.09 -30.44
C ARG A 316 1.92 -1.70 -29.42
N PHE A 317 1.59 -1.57 -28.15
CA PHE A 317 2.34 -2.12 -27.03
C PHE A 317 1.63 -3.34 -26.46
N LEU A 318 2.39 -4.41 -26.20
CA LEU A 318 1.88 -5.60 -25.53
C LEU A 318 1.82 -5.37 -24.02
N LEU A 319 0.64 -5.54 -23.44
CA LEU A 319 0.42 -5.55 -22.01
C LEU A 319 -0.13 -6.91 -21.57
N VAL A 320 0.26 -7.31 -20.37
CA VAL A 320 -0.15 -8.53 -19.70
C VAL A 320 -0.89 -8.17 -18.41
N LYS A 321 -1.95 -8.90 -18.11
CA LYS A 321 -2.70 -8.74 -16.86
C LYS A 321 -2.05 -9.61 -15.80
N ARG A 322 -1.67 -9.00 -14.68
CA ARG A 322 -1.16 -9.73 -13.52
C ARG A 322 -2.24 -10.66 -12.96
N PRO A 323 -1.87 -11.77 -12.30
CA PRO A 323 -2.81 -12.64 -11.62
C PRO A 323 -3.74 -11.87 -10.67
N ASP A 324 -4.91 -12.42 -10.37
CA ASP A 324 -5.90 -11.80 -9.47
C ASP A 324 -5.48 -11.78 -7.99
N GLU A 325 -4.31 -12.34 -7.67
CA GLU A 325 -3.71 -12.38 -6.34
C GLU A 325 -2.25 -11.89 -6.35
N GLY A 326 -1.74 -11.58 -5.15
CA GLY A 326 -0.37 -11.12 -4.95
C GLY A 326 -0.16 -9.62 -5.20
N LEU A 327 1.10 -9.26 -5.48
CA LEU A 327 1.52 -7.86 -5.67
C LEU A 327 0.90 -7.30 -6.96
N LEU A 328 0.25 -6.13 -6.85
CA LEU A 328 -0.39 -5.43 -7.98
C LEU A 328 -1.42 -6.28 -8.74
N ALA A 329 -2.14 -7.14 -8.01
CA ALA A 329 -3.13 -8.08 -8.54
C ALA A 329 -4.13 -7.45 -9.52
N GLY A 330 -4.35 -8.13 -10.67
CA GLY A 330 -5.32 -7.75 -11.69
C GLY A 330 -4.98 -6.51 -12.52
N LEU A 331 -3.80 -5.90 -12.32
CA LEU A 331 -3.36 -4.72 -13.05
C LEU A 331 -2.59 -5.09 -14.33
N TRP A 332 -2.61 -4.18 -15.29
CA TRP A 332 -1.86 -4.32 -16.54
C TRP A 332 -0.41 -3.87 -16.37
N GLU A 333 0.51 -4.64 -16.93
CA GLU A 333 1.94 -4.35 -16.98
C GLU A 333 2.56 -4.79 -18.30
N PHE A 334 3.81 -4.40 -18.54
CA PHE A 334 4.60 -4.99 -19.61
C PHE A 334 5.06 -6.41 -19.22
N PRO A 335 5.30 -7.30 -20.19
CA PRO A 335 5.91 -8.60 -19.94
C PRO A 335 7.09 -8.50 -18.96
N SER A 336 7.00 -9.24 -17.85
CA SER A 336 7.98 -9.17 -16.76
C SER A 336 8.31 -10.54 -16.17
N VAL A 337 9.55 -10.68 -15.70
CA VAL A 337 10.05 -11.88 -15.00
C VAL A 337 10.69 -11.46 -13.69
N SER A 338 10.41 -12.19 -12.61
CA SER A 338 11.09 -12.04 -11.32
C SER A 338 12.46 -12.71 -11.37
N LEU A 339 13.46 -12.08 -10.77
CA LEU A 339 14.85 -12.58 -10.73
C LEU A 339 15.26 -12.83 -9.27
N ASP A 340 16.09 -13.86 -9.05
CA ASP A 340 16.58 -14.22 -7.71
C ASP A 340 17.70 -13.27 -7.20
N GLY A 341 18.18 -12.37 -8.05
CA GLY A 341 19.27 -11.45 -7.74
C GLY A 341 19.52 -10.43 -8.86
N GLU A 342 20.67 -9.74 -8.77
CA GLU A 342 21.17 -8.97 -9.91
C GLU A 342 21.54 -9.92 -11.06
N ALA A 343 21.21 -9.52 -12.28
CA ALA A 343 21.41 -10.33 -13.47
C ALA A 343 21.95 -9.46 -14.61
N ASP A 344 22.87 -10.02 -15.39
CA ASP A 344 23.42 -9.37 -16.58
C ASP A 344 22.38 -9.27 -17.72
N SER A 345 22.75 -8.62 -18.82
CA SER A 345 21.84 -8.41 -19.95
C SER A 345 21.46 -9.74 -20.64
N SER A 346 22.38 -10.70 -20.74
CA SER A 346 22.13 -12.02 -21.33
C SER A 346 21.08 -12.81 -20.56
N THR A 347 21.27 -12.96 -19.25
CA THR A 347 20.36 -13.72 -18.38
C THR A 347 18.95 -13.12 -18.37
N ARG A 348 18.87 -11.78 -18.36
CA ARG A 348 17.59 -11.06 -18.44
C ARG A 348 16.89 -11.33 -19.78
N ARG A 349 17.62 -11.26 -20.90
CA ARG A 349 17.06 -11.50 -22.24
C ARG A 349 16.57 -12.93 -22.41
N GLU A 350 17.35 -13.92 -21.98
CA GLU A 350 16.95 -15.34 -22.02
C GLU A 350 15.67 -15.59 -21.23
N SER A 351 15.55 -14.97 -20.05
CA SER A 351 14.36 -15.06 -19.21
C SER A 351 13.12 -14.46 -19.89
N ILE A 352 13.27 -13.29 -20.53
CA ILE A 352 12.19 -12.66 -21.29
C ILE A 352 11.84 -13.48 -22.54
N ASP A 353 12.82 -14.01 -23.27
CA ASP A 353 12.57 -14.80 -24.47
C ASP A 353 11.82 -16.08 -24.14
N SER A 354 12.16 -16.73 -23.02
CA SER A 354 11.41 -17.86 -22.48
C SER A 354 9.95 -17.48 -22.14
N LEU A 355 9.73 -16.33 -21.50
CA LEU A 355 8.39 -15.80 -21.21
C LEU A 355 7.60 -15.54 -22.50
N LEU A 356 8.23 -14.90 -23.49
CA LEU A 356 7.60 -14.50 -24.75
C LEU A 356 7.20 -15.71 -25.59
N SER A 357 8.10 -16.70 -25.71
CA SER A 357 7.84 -17.96 -26.39
C SER A 357 6.73 -18.75 -25.69
N LYS A 358 6.85 -18.98 -24.38
CA LYS A 358 5.92 -19.83 -23.62
C LYS A 358 4.50 -19.28 -23.55
N ASN A 359 4.34 -17.97 -23.36
CA ASN A 359 3.02 -17.38 -23.06
C ASN A 359 2.35 -16.76 -24.29
N PHE A 360 3.11 -16.39 -25.33
CA PHE A 360 2.57 -15.70 -26.51
C PHE A 360 2.88 -16.42 -27.83
N GLY A 361 3.60 -17.57 -27.80
CA GLY A 361 4.04 -18.24 -29.02
C GLY A 361 4.96 -17.38 -29.88
N LEU A 362 5.58 -16.37 -29.27
CA LEU A 362 6.49 -15.46 -29.94
C LEU A 362 7.86 -16.13 -29.98
N GLU A 363 8.14 -16.77 -31.11
CA GLU A 363 9.46 -17.32 -31.44
C GLU A 363 10.17 -16.43 -32.48
N PRO A 364 11.38 -15.90 -32.17
CA PRO A 364 12.17 -15.11 -33.10
C PRO A 364 12.38 -15.82 -34.45
N LYS A 365 12.33 -15.08 -35.56
CA LYS A 365 12.53 -15.55 -36.95
C LYS A 365 11.46 -16.50 -37.50
N LYS A 366 10.59 -17.06 -36.66
CA LYS A 366 9.45 -17.90 -37.08
C LYS A 366 8.18 -17.08 -37.25
N ASN A 367 7.76 -16.37 -36.20
CA ASN A 367 6.47 -15.67 -36.16
C ASN A 367 6.61 -14.14 -36.21
N PHE A 368 7.82 -13.61 -35.98
CA PHE A 368 8.10 -12.17 -36.05
C PHE A 368 9.58 -11.90 -36.35
N GLU A 369 9.85 -10.69 -36.83
CA GLU A 369 11.19 -10.12 -36.99
C GLU A 369 11.49 -9.16 -35.84
N ILE A 370 12.69 -9.25 -35.27
CA ILE A 370 13.18 -8.24 -34.34
C ILE A 370 13.72 -7.09 -35.18
N VAL A 371 13.01 -5.96 -35.15
CA VAL A 371 13.46 -4.71 -35.80
C VAL A 371 14.54 -4.05 -34.96
N ASN A 372 14.34 -4.04 -33.64
CA ASN A 372 15.29 -3.49 -32.69
C ASN A 372 15.15 -4.14 -31.31
N ARG A 373 16.24 -4.30 -30.56
CA ARG A 373 16.21 -4.70 -29.15
C ARG A 373 17.33 -4.02 -28.38
N GLU A 374 16.97 -3.27 -27.35
CA GLU A 374 17.88 -2.38 -26.63
C GLU A 374 17.73 -2.53 -25.12
N ASP A 375 18.86 -2.49 -24.41
CA ASP A 375 18.87 -2.38 -22.94
C ASP A 375 18.77 -0.90 -22.57
N VAL A 376 17.64 -0.51 -21.98
CA VAL A 376 17.30 0.91 -21.74
C VAL A 376 17.88 1.40 -20.42
N GLY A 377 18.13 0.47 -19.48
CA GLY A 377 18.69 0.73 -18.16
C GLY A 377 17.80 0.21 -17.05
N ASP A 378 18.02 0.68 -15.82
CA ASP A 378 17.29 0.21 -14.64
C ASP A 378 16.82 1.35 -13.72
N PHE A 379 15.88 1.02 -12.84
CA PHE A 379 15.47 1.91 -11.76
C PHE A 379 14.95 1.15 -10.55
N ILE A 380 14.96 1.81 -9.40
CA ILE A 380 14.37 1.29 -8.16
C ILE A 380 12.95 1.82 -7.99
N HIS A 381 12.01 0.90 -7.78
CA HIS A 381 10.64 1.17 -7.39
C HIS A 381 10.42 0.72 -5.93
N VAL A 382 9.96 1.64 -5.08
CA VAL A 382 9.83 1.40 -3.63
C VAL A 382 8.37 1.21 -3.25
N PHE A 383 8.07 0.03 -2.71
CA PHE A 383 6.87 -0.28 -1.95
C PHE A 383 7.16 -0.19 -0.45
N THR A 384 6.14 -0.18 0.39
CA THR A 384 6.30 -0.11 1.86
C THR A 384 7.16 -1.25 2.42
N HIS A 385 7.06 -2.46 1.85
CA HIS A 385 7.77 -3.66 2.32
C HIS A 385 8.83 -4.18 1.33
N ILE A 386 8.92 -3.61 0.12
CA ILE A 386 9.77 -4.11 -0.98
C ILE A 386 10.50 -2.94 -1.62
N ARG A 387 11.78 -3.12 -1.87
CA ARG A 387 12.56 -2.26 -2.77
C ARG A 387 12.89 -3.09 -4.01
N LEU A 388 12.15 -2.83 -5.10
CA LEU A 388 12.20 -3.60 -6.34
C LEU A 388 13.11 -2.91 -7.36
N LYS A 389 14.20 -3.55 -7.76
CA LYS A 389 15.05 -3.10 -8.88
C LYS A 389 14.48 -3.64 -10.18
N ILE A 390 14.14 -2.75 -11.10
CA ILE A 390 13.51 -3.06 -12.38
C ILE A 390 14.50 -2.75 -13.49
N TYR A 391 14.86 -3.78 -14.25
CA TYR A 391 15.63 -3.66 -15.48
C TYR A 391 14.68 -3.53 -16.66
N VAL A 392 14.90 -2.55 -17.53
CA VAL A 392 14.01 -2.23 -18.66
C VAL A 392 14.74 -2.51 -19.97
N GLU A 393 14.15 -3.35 -20.81
CA GLU A 393 14.52 -3.47 -22.21
C GLU A 393 13.37 -3.02 -23.13
N HIS A 394 13.73 -2.57 -24.33
CA HIS A 394 12.79 -2.22 -25.38
C HIS A 394 12.96 -3.19 -26.55
N LEU A 395 11.87 -3.83 -26.96
CA LEU A 395 11.85 -4.81 -28.04
C LEU A 395 10.84 -4.38 -29.09
N VAL A 396 11.33 -4.03 -30.28
CA VAL A 396 10.50 -3.65 -31.44
C VAL A 396 10.39 -4.83 -32.38
N LEU A 397 9.16 -5.27 -32.64
CA LEU A 397 8.86 -6.42 -33.45
C LEU A 397 8.01 -6.05 -34.67
N CYS A 398 8.24 -6.73 -35.79
CA CYS A 398 7.36 -6.73 -36.96
C CYS A 398 6.80 -8.16 -37.13
N LEU A 399 5.49 -8.31 -37.10
CA LEU A 399 4.84 -9.63 -37.23
C LEU A 399 4.87 -10.12 -38.68
N LYS A 400 5.17 -11.41 -38.91
CA LYS A 400 5.16 -12.02 -40.25
C LYS A 400 3.92 -12.91 -40.45
N GLY A 401 3.34 -12.90 -41.66
CA GLY A 401 2.32 -13.88 -42.10
C GLY A 401 1.12 -14.02 -41.16
N GLU A 402 0.80 -15.26 -40.75
CA GLU A 402 -0.27 -15.57 -39.77
C GLU A 402 0.03 -15.07 -38.34
N GLY A 403 1.20 -14.46 -38.08
CA GLY A 403 1.50 -13.74 -36.85
C GLY A 403 0.52 -12.60 -36.55
N SER A 404 -0.11 -12.04 -37.58
CA SER A 404 -1.26 -11.13 -37.48
C SER A 404 -2.53 -11.78 -36.91
N LYS A 405 -2.70 -13.11 -37.07
CA LYS A 405 -3.81 -13.93 -36.54
C LYS A 405 -3.51 -14.55 -35.17
N LEU A 406 -2.24 -14.60 -34.75
CA LEU A 406 -1.80 -15.07 -33.41
C LEU A 406 -2.51 -14.34 -32.27
N PHE A 407 -2.91 -13.09 -32.52
CA PHE A 407 -3.65 -12.25 -31.59
C PHE A 407 -5.19 -12.49 -31.58
N ARG A 408 -5.73 -13.40 -32.41
CA ARG A 408 -7.20 -13.61 -32.54
C ARG A 408 -7.75 -14.81 -31.77
N LYS A 409 -6.92 -15.75 -31.30
CA LYS A 409 -7.37 -16.91 -30.51
C LYS A 409 -6.77 -16.85 -29.11
N GLN A 410 -7.48 -16.24 -28.16
CA GLN A 410 -7.23 -16.49 -26.74
C GLN A 410 -7.67 -17.94 -26.44
N GLU A 411 -6.73 -18.87 -26.41
CA GLU A 411 -6.98 -20.17 -25.82
C GLU A 411 -7.17 -20.01 -24.29
N LYS A 412 -8.21 -20.64 -23.75
CA LYS A 412 -8.75 -20.48 -22.38
C LYS A 412 -7.79 -20.84 -21.22
N LYS A 413 -6.47 -20.95 -21.43
CA LYS A 413 -5.49 -21.35 -20.41
C LYS A 413 -4.29 -20.40 -20.23
N SER A 414 -4.15 -19.34 -21.02
CA SER A 414 -2.96 -18.44 -20.98
C SER A 414 -3.21 -17.12 -20.24
N ILE A 415 -2.11 -16.48 -19.82
CA ILE A 415 -2.07 -15.12 -19.25
C ILE A 415 -2.90 -14.19 -20.12
N LEU A 416 -3.82 -13.44 -19.50
CA LEU A 416 -4.60 -12.42 -20.18
C LEU A 416 -3.67 -11.32 -20.69
N TRP A 417 -3.76 -10.97 -21.97
CA TRP A 417 -2.95 -9.95 -22.59
C TRP A 417 -3.78 -9.08 -23.55
N LYS A 418 -3.30 -7.87 -23.85
CA LYS A 418 -3.88 -6.99 -24.85
C LYS A 418 -2.80 -6.14 -25.53
N CYS A 419 -3.09 -5.71 -26.76
CA CYS A 419 -2.27 -4.72 -27.46
C CYS A 419 -2.94 -3.36 -27.37
N VAL A 420 -2.18 -2.33 -27.00
CA VAL A 420 -2.68 -0.96 -26.81
C VAL A 420 -1.94 -0.02 -27.73
N GLU A 421 -2.67 0.84 -28.44
CA GLU A 421 -2.06 1.86 -29.29
C GLU A 421 -1.24 2.86 -28.49
N ASN A 422 -0.16 3.36 -29.08
CA ASN A 422 0.72 4.34 -28.45
C ASN A 422 -0.04 5.54 -27.85
N LYS A 423 -1.06 6.05 -28.55
CA LYS A 423 -1.87 7.19 -28.07
C LYS A 423 -2.59 6.89 -26.74
N VAL A 424 -3.07 5.65 -26.58
CA VAL A 424 -3.84 5.21 -25.41
C VAL A 424 -2.95 4.93 -24.20
N MET A 425 -1.66 4.59 -24.42
CA MET A 425 -0.70 4.33 -23.34
C MET A 425 -0.58 5.50 -22.36
N SER A 426 -0.62 6.74 -22.86
CA SER A 426 -0.51 7.97 -22.06
C SER A 426 -1.72 8.21 -21.15
N THR A 427 -2.91 7.77 -21.55
CA THR A 427 -4.17 7.99 -20.84
C THR A 427 -4.62 6.80 -19.99
N MET A 428 -4.05 5.62 -20.22
CA MET A 428 -4.42 4.40 -19.52
C MET A 428 -4.02 4.44 -18.04
N GLY A 429 -4.88 3.90 -17.17
CA GLY A 429 -4.64 3.81 -15.73
C GLY A 429 -3.58 2.78 -15.33
N LEU A 430 -2.34 2.98 -15.76
CA LEU A 430 -1.20 2.11 -15.45
C LEU A 430 -0.58 2.44 -14.10
N THR A 431 0.13 1.47 -13.50
CA THR A 431 0.87 1.70 -12.26
C THR A 431 2.05 2.64 -12.49
N SER A 432 2.55 3.26 -11.41
CA SER A 432 3.67 4.20 -11.51
C SER A 432 4.98 3.53 -11.97
N SER A 433 5.20 2.25 -11.67
CA SER A 433 6.35 1.50 -12.20
C SER A 433 6.23 1.28 -13.71
N VAL A 434 5.05 0.89 -14.20
CA VAL A 434 4.81 0.66 -15.64
C VAL A 434 4.92 1.95 -16.43
N ARG A 435 4.31 3.05 -15.95
CA ARG A 435 4.47 4.37 -16.60
C ARG A 435 5.92 4.82 -16.66
N LYS A 436 6.70 4.55 -15.61
CA LYS A 436 8.12 4.90 -15.58
C LYS A 436 8.93 4.08 -16.59
N ALA A 437 8.68 2.78 -16.71
CA ALA A 437 9.33 1.94 -17.73
C ALA A 437 9.02 2.44 -19.15
N TYR A 438 7.75 2.76 -19.43
CA TYR A 438 7.35 3.33 -20.71
C TYR A 438 8.02 4.69 -20.99
N ALA A 439 8.00 5.61 -20.04
CA ALA A 439 8.65 6.92 -20.18
C ALA A 439 10.18 6.81 -20.38
N MET A 440 10.83 5.79 -19.81
CA MET A 440 12.25 5.52 -20.07
C MET A 440 12.49 5.13 -21.53
N VAL A 441 11.62 4.31 -22.11
CA VAL A 441 11.68 3.94 -23.53
C VAL A 441 11.46 5.15 -24.43
N GLU A 442 10.43 5.95 -24.17
CA GLU A 442 10.15 7.17 -24.96
C GLU A 442 11.35 8.13 -24.94
N LYS A 443 11.93 8.36 -23.76
CA LYS A 443 13.11 9.22 -23.62
C LYS A 443 14.33 8.66 -24.34
N PHE A 444 14.54 7.35 -24.28
CA PHE A 444 15.65 6.68 -24.95
C PHE A 444 15.54 6.78 -26.48
N GLN A 445 14.33 6.61 -27.04
CA GLN A 445 14.06 6.78 -28.46
C GLN A 445 14.28 8.24 -28.92
N ALA A 446 13.82 9.23 -28.14
CA ALA A 446 14.03 10.66 -28.42
C ALA A 446 15.52 11.07 -28.39
N GLY A 447 16.33 10.44 -27.53
CA GLY A 447 17.78 10.65 -27.49
C GLY A 447 18.51 10.13 -28.75
N LYS A 448 17.98 9.07 -29.39
CA LYS A 448 18.55 8.50 -30.62
C LYS A 448 18.22 9.32 -31.87
N THR A 449 17.02 9.87 -31.94
CA THR A 449 16.61 10.74 -33.06
C THR A 449 17.33 12.09 -33.05
N SER A 450 17.61 12.64 -31.86
CA SER A 450 18.40 13.88 -31.74
C SER A 450 19.90 13.68 -32.07
N SER A 451 20.49 12.55 -31.66
CA SER A 451 21.91 12.22 -31.96
C SER A 451 22.17 11.76 -33.40
N SER A 452 21.15 11.31 -34.13
CA SER A 452 21.25 11.00 -35.57
C SER A 452 21.15 12.23 -36.47
N SER A 453 20.53 13.33 -36.01
CA SER A 453 20.47 14.61 -36.76
C SER A 453 21.78 15.42 -36.72
N SER A 454 22.74 15.05 -35.87
CA SER A 454 23.99 15.80 -35.62
C SER A 454 25.22 15.28 -36.38
N ARG A 455 25.05 14.34 -37.33
CA ARG A 455 26.12 13.87 -38.25
C ARG A 455 25.89 14.34 -39.69
N VAL A 456 25.90 15.65 -39.92
CA VAL A 456 26.16 16.20 -41.27
C VAL A 456 27.63 16.62 -41.31
N LEU A 457 28.46 15.78 -41.92
CA LEU A 457 29.87 16.08 -42.19
C LEU A 457 29.96 17.28 -43.16
N PRO A 458 30.89 18.24 -42.95
CA PRO A 458 31.08 19.33 -43.90
C PRO A 458 31.72 18.80 -45.19
N ILE A 459 31.02 19.00 -46.30
CA ILE A 459 31.52 18.75 -47.65
C ILE A 459 32.76 19.64 -47.87
N LYS A 460 33.93 19.01 -48.03
CA LYS A 460 35.17 19.67 -48.48
C LYS A 460 34.94 20.25 -49.88
N LYS A 461 34.94 21.58 -50.00
CA LYS A 461 35.10 22.27 -51.29
C LYS A 461 36.54 22.05 -51.78
N GLN A 462 36.70 21.30 -52.88
CA GLN A 462 37.90 21.38 -53.72
C GLN A 462 37.92 22.75 -54.39
N LYS A 463 39.02 23.49 -54.22
CA LYS A 463 39.34 24.67 -55.03
C LYS A 463 40.25 24.23 -56.16
N SER A 464 39.82 24.51 -57.39
CA SER A 464 40.68 24.80 -58.54
C SER A 464 41.44 26.10 -58.32
#